data_AF-A0A9D8LL25-F1
#
_entry.id   AF-A0A9D8LL25-F1
#
_cell.length_a   1.000
_cell.length_b   1.000
_cell.length_c   1.000
_cell.angle_alpha   90.00
_cell.angle_beta   90.00
_cell.angle_gamma   90.00
#
_symmetry.space_group_name_H-M   'P 1'
#
loop_
_entity.id
_entity.type
_entity.pdbx_description
1 polymer ?
#
loop_
_entity_poly.entity_id
_entity_poly.type
_entity_poly.pdbx_seq_one_letter_code
_entity_poly.pdbx_strand_id
1 'polypeptide(L)'
;MPTGPAARILDPVIHPLPGVLQPGPGSFNVIIGGKPAWRGVSAAAAAAIQAAKAISDTTIQVAEAATLAAAGTPGAPAAKAAEEATKAAAAASMGSMISGAA
;
A
#
# COMPACT_ATOMS: atom_id res chain seq x y z
N MET A 1 1.26 4.06 13.71
CA MET A 1 2.68 4.18 13.30
C MET A 1 3.53 3.41 14.31
N PRO A 2 4.53 2.62 13.89
CA PRO A 2 5.43 1.98 14.84
C PRO A 2 6.09 3.02 15.75
N THR A 3 6.26 2.70 17.03
CA THR A 3 6.85 3.58 18.04
C THR A 3 8.36 3.30 18.16
N GLY A 4 9.20 4.30 17.90
CA GLY A 4 10.66 4.20 18.03
C GLY A 4 11.43 5.16 17.12
N PRO A 5 12.78 5.22 17.22
CA PRO A 5 13.62 5.99 16.30
C PRO A 5 13.40 5.51 14.86
N ALA A 6 13.22 6.46 13.94
CA ALA A 6 13.04 6.15 12.53
C ALA A 6 14.37 5.68 11.90
N ALA A 7 14.28 4.61 11.09
CA ALA A 7 15.42 3.99 10.44
C ALA A 7 16.04 4.89 9.35
N ARG A 8 17.37 4.85 9.24
CA ARG A 8 18.18 5.65 8.31
C ARG A 8 19.08 4.74 7.50
N ILE A 9 19.53 5.20 6.35
CA ILE A 9 20.54 4.44 5.58
C ILE A 9 21.77 4.23 6.48
N LEU A 10 22.33 3.02 6.44
CA LEU A 10 23.49 2.57 7.21
C LEU A 10 23.23 2.36 8.71
N ASP A 11 21.99 2.46 9.20
CA ASP A 11 21.71 2.00 10.56
C ASP A 11 21.96 0.48 10.66
N PRO A 12 22.53 -0.02 11.77
CA PRO A 12 22.89 -1.43 11.93
C PRO A 12 21.65 -2.33 11.97
N VAL A 13 21.78 -3.55 11.43
CA VAL A 13 20.74 -4.58 11.44
C VAL A 13 21.27 -5.88 12.03
N ILE A 14 20.37 -6.70 12.56
CA ILE A 14 20.72 -7.93 13.31
C ILE A 14 21.08 -9.12 12.41
N HIS A 15 20.79 -9.07 11.10
CA HIS A 15 21.01 -10.19 10.17
C HIS A 15 22.45 -10.24 9.60
N PRO A 16 22.91 -11.41 9.10
CA PRO A 16 24.24 -11.55 8.51
C PRO A 16 24.47 -10.62 7.31
N LEU A 17 25.74 -10.45 6.94
CA LEU A 17 26.25 -9.39 6.06
C LEU A 17 25.41 -9.13 4.80
N PRO A 18 25.19 -7.85 4.46
CA PRO A 18 25.71 -6.68 5.16
C PRO A 18 24.85 -6.31 6.39
N GLY A 19 25.47 -6.24 7.58
CA GLY A 19 24.84 -5.95 8.87
C GLY A 19 24.44 -4.48 9.05
N VAL A 20 24.11 -3.80 7.96
CA VAL A 20 23.57 -2.45 7.94
C VAL A 20 22.44 -2.35 6.92
N LEU A 21 21.51 -1.44 7.14
CA LEU A 21 20.51 -1.06 6.15
C LEU A 21 21.22 -0.60 4.88
N GLN A 22 21.24 -1.50 3.90
CA GLN A 22 21.81 -1.28 2.58
C GLN A 22 21.12 -0.13 1.87
N PRO A 23 21.70 0.38 0.77
CA PRO A 23 21.07 1.40 -0.06
C PRO A 23 19.77 0.86 -0.70
N GLY A 24 18.72 0.74 0.08
CA GLY A 24 17.36 0.98 -0.37
C GLY A 24 17.25 2.48 -0.66
N PRO A 25 16.37 2.90 -1.59
CA PRO A 25 16.25 4.28 -2.00
C PRO A 25 16.01 5.18 -0.78
N GLY A 26 17.04 5.95 -0.40
CA GLY A 26 16.95 6.94 0.66
C GLY A 26 15.90 7.99 0.35
N SER A 27 15.36 8.60 1.39
CA SER A 27 14.59 9.81 1.19
C SER A 27 15.47 10.95 0.66
N PHE A 28 15.05 11.60 -0.43
CA PHE A 28 15.76 12.76 -0.99
C PHE A 28 15.59 14.04 -0.16
N ASN A 29 14.60 14.07 0.74
CA ASN A 29 14.21 15.27 1.48
C ASN A 29 14.02 15.05 2.99
N VAL A 30 13.82 13.81 3.44
CA VAL A 30 13.68 13.50 4.88
C VAL A 30 15.03 13.06 5.43
N ILE A 31 15.66 13.95 6.18
CA ILE A 31 16.95 13.73 6.83
C ILE A 31 16.73 13.58 8.34
N ILE A 32 17.26 12.50 8.91
CA ILE A 32 17.14 12.17 10.34
C ILE A 32 18.55 11.99 10.88
N GLY A 33 18.94 12.78 11.88
CA GLY A 33 20.28 12.70 12.48
C GLY A 33 21.41 12.75 11.45
N GLY A 34 21.28 13.62 10.43
CA GLY A 34 22.28 13.83 9.37
C GLY A 34 22.32 12.76 8.27
N LYS A 35 21.43 11.76 8.28
CA LYS A 35 21.37 10.71 7.24
C LYS A 35 19.98 10.67 6.59
N PRO A 36 19.87 10.31 5.30
CA PRO A 36 18.58 10.07 4.67
C PRO A 36 17.78 8.99 5.41
N ALA A 37 16.48 9.22 5.56
CA ALA A 37 15.56 8.20 6.06
C ALA A 37 15.58 6.97 5.13
N TRP A 38 15.64 5.77 5.72
CA TRP A 38 15.58 4.52 4.95
C TRP A 38 14.12 4.22 4.56
N ARG A 39 13.92 3.70 3.35
CA ARG A 39 12.59 3.36 2.82
C ARG A 39 12.59 1.92 2.33
N GLY A 40 11.53 1.19 2.64
CA GLY A 40 11.32 -0.17 2.13
C GLY A 40 10.97 -0.24 0.65
N VAL A 41 10.54 0.87 0.03
CA VAL A 41 10.22 0.97 -1.41
C VAL A 41 10.67 2.32 -1.98
N SER A 42 10.92 2.38 -3.30
CA SER A 42 11.34 3.61 -3.99
C SER A 42 10.27 4.71 -3.96
N ALA A 43 10.69 5.97 -4.19
CA ALA A 43 9.75 7.09 -4.29
C ALA A 43 8.73 6.90 -5.42
N ALA A 44 9.18 6.40 -6.58
CA ALA A 44 8.33 6.09 -7.72
C ALA A 44 7.35 4.95 -7.41
N ALA A 45 7.83 3.87 -6.77
CA ALA A 45 6.98 2.77 -6.37
C ALA A 45 5.93 3.20 -5.34
N ALA A 46 6.30 4.04 -4.36
CA ALA A 46 5.36 4.60 -3.40
C ALA A 46 4.27 5.46 -4.07
N ALA A 47 4.65 6.28 -5.06
CA ALA A 47 3.68 7.08 -5.82
C ALA A 47 2.71 6.20 -6.62
N ALA A 48 3.23 5.13 -7.28
CA ALA A 48 2.40 4.18 -8.00
C ALA A 48 1.41 3.45 -7.07
N ILE A 49 1.86 2.99 -5.89
CA ILE A 49 1.01 2.35 -4.88
C ILE A 49 -0.08 3.30 -4.40
N GLN A 50 0.24 4.58 -4.16
CA GLN A 50 -0.76 5.56 -3.74
C GLN A 50 -1.81 5.84 -4.82
N ALA A 51 -1.39 5.97 -6.09
CA ALA A 51 -2.30 6.15 -7.21
C ALA A 51 -3.24 4.95 -7.38
N ALA A 52 -2.69 3.73 -7.32
CA ALA A 52 -3.47 2.51 -7.37
C ALA A 52 -4.48 2.38 -6.21
N LYS A 53 -4.09 2.81 -5.00
CA LYS A 53 -4.98 2.86 -3.84
C LYS A 53 -6.17 3.78 -4.09
N ALA A 54 -5.93 4.99 -4.60
CA ALA A 54 -7.01 5.95 -4.87
C ALA A 54 -8.03 5.40 -5.88
N ILE A 55 -7.55 4.70 -6.92
CA ILE A 55 -8.41 4.03 -7.90
C ILE A 55 -9.21 2.91 -7.23
N SER A 56 -8.55 2.07 -6.43
CA SER A 56 -9.20 0.96 -5.71
C SER A 56 -10.28 1.46 -4.75
N ASP A 57 -9.97 2.48 -3.95
CA ASP A 57 -10.92 3.08 -2.99
C ASP A 57 -12.16 3.63 -3.73
N THR A 58 -11.96 4.36 -4.83
CA THR A 58 -13.06 4.90 -5.64
C THR A 58 -13.92 3.79 -6.23
N THR A 59 -13.28 2.73 -6.75
CA THR A 59 -13.98 1.59 -7.35
C THR A 59 -14.81 0.83 -6.31
N ILE A 60 -14.26 0.63 -5.11
CA ILE A 60 -14.98 0.00 -3.99
C ILE A 60 -16.17 0.86 -3.55
N GLN A 61 -15.99 2.18 -3.41
CA GLN A 61 -17.09 3.08 -3.03
C GLN A 61 -18.25 3.05 -4.05
N VAL A 62 -17.94 3.00 -5.35
CA VAL A 62 -18.97 2.86 -6.40
C VAL A 62 -19.72 1.53 -6.26
N ALA A 63 -19.01 0.43 -5.99
CA ALA A 63 -19.64 -0.87 -5.80
C ALA A 63 -20.51 -0.91 -4.53
N GLU A 64 -20.04 -0.31 -3.42
CA GLU A 64 -20.82 -0.17 -2.18
C GLU A 64 -22.08 0.68 -2.39
N ALA A 65 -21.97 1.77 -3.15
CA ALA A 65 -23.12 2.60 -3.52
C ALA A 65 -24.14 1.83 -4.39
N ALA A 66 -23.67 0.98 -5.31
CA ALA A 66 -24.53 0.12 -6.12
C ALA A 66 -25.28 -0.92 -5.26
N THR A 67 -24.61 -1.54 -4.28
CA THR A 67 -25.27 -2.42 -3.30
C THR A 67 -26.31 -1.67 -2.50
N LEU A 68 -26.00 -0.45 -2.03
CA LEU A 68 -26.94 0.37 -1.28
C LEU A 68 -28.17 0.74 -2.13
N ALA A 69 -27.96 1.09 -3.39
CA ALA A 69 -29.05 1.42 -4.32
C ALA A 69 -29.95 0.20 -4.64
N ALA A 70 -29.37 -1.01 -4.66
CA ALA A 70 -30.10 -2.25 -4.87
C ALA A 70 -30.79 -2.79 -3.61
N ALA A 71 -30.57 -2.19 -2.44
CA ALA A 71 -31.09 -2.67 -1.17
C ALA A 71 -32.63 -2.76 -1.20
N GLY A 72 -33.18 -3.89 -0.76
CA GLY A 72 -34.63 -4.15 -0.75
C GLY A 72 -35.22 -4.52 -2.12
N THR A 73 -34.41 -4.54 -3.19
CA THR A 73 -34.84 -5.05 -4.50
C THR A 73 -34.48 -6.54 -4.66
N PRO A 74 -35.12 -7.28 -5.59
CA PRO A 74 -34.69 -8.63 -5.94
C PRO A 74 -33.23 -8.72 -6.45
N GLY A 75 -32.66 -7.60 -6.90
CA GLY A 75 -31.27 -7.50 -7.36
C GLY A 75 -30.23 -7.38 -6.24
N ALA A 76 -30.63 -7.18 -4.98
CA ALA A 76 -29.71 -6.97 -3.86
C ALA A 76 -28.64 -8.08 -3.71
N PRO A 77 -28.94 -9.39 -3.84
CA PRO A 77 -27.94 -10.43 -3.72
C PRO A 77 -26.87 -10.37 -4.82
N ALA A 78 -27.27 -10.03 -6.06
CA ALA A 78 -26.35 -9.91 -7.18
C ALA A 78 -25.43 -8.68 -7.03
N ALA A 79 -25.97 -7.55 -6.58
CA ALA A 79 -25.19 -6.35 -6.31
C ALA A 79 -24.15 -6.60 -5.20
N LYS A 80 -24.55 -7.28 -4.12
CA LYS A 80 -23.63 -7.60 -3.03
C LYS A 80 -22.52 -8.58 -3.45
N ALA A 81 -22.85 -9.59 -4.26
CA ALA A 81 -21.85 -10.50 -4.81
C ALA A 81 -20.85 -9.76 -5.72
N ALA A 82 -21.31 -8.81 -6.52
CA ALA A 82 -20.45 -7.98 -7.35
C ALA A 82 -19.53 -7.08 -6.50
N GLU A 83 -20.03 -6.46 -5.43
CA GLU A 83 -19.23 -5.66 -4.51
C GLU A 83 -18.10 -6.47 -3.84
N GLU A 84 -18.40 -7.66 -3.32
CA GLU A 84 -17.37 -8.52 -2.70
C GLU A 84 -16.34 -8.99 -3.74
N ALA A 85 -16.76 -9.29 -4.97
CA ALA A 85 -15.84 -9.61 -6.07
C ALA A 85 -14.93 -8.42 -6.41
N THR A 86 -15.47 -7.20 -6.44
CA THR A 86 -14.68 -5.97 -6.63
C THR A 86 -13.68 -5.77 -5.50
N LYS A 87 -14.08 -5.96 -4.24
CA LYS A 87 -13.19 -5.87 -3.07
C LYS A 87 -12.06 -6.91 -3.15
N ALA A 88 -12.38 -8.15 -3.51
CA ALA A 88 -11.40 -9.21 -3.68
C ALA A 88 -10.41 -8.90 -4.82
N ALA A 89 -10.89 -8.39 -5.95
CA ALA A 89 -10.05 -8.01 -7.09
C ALA A 89 -9.12 -6.83 -6.73
N ALA A 90 -9.64 -5.82 -6.03
CA ALA A 90 -8.85 -4.69 -5.53
C ALA A 90 -7.76 -5.16 -4.55
N ALA A 91 -8.10 -6.04 -3.60
CA ALA A 91 -7.14 -6.60 -2.66
C ALA A 91 -6.04 -7.42 -3.36
N ALA A 92 -6.42 -8.27 -4.33
CA ALA A 92 -5.46 -9.05 -5.10
C ALA A 92 -4.52 -8.15 -5.92
N SER A 93 -5.06 -7.15 -6.61
CA SER A 93 -4.28 -6.19 -7.40
C SER A 93 -3.29 -5.41 -6.53
N MET A 94 -3.76 -4.88 -5.39
CA MET A 94 -2.91 -4.17 -4.43
C MET A 94 -1.83 -5.09 -3.82
N GLY A 95 -2.19 -6.32 -3.48
CA GLY A 95 -1.24 -7.31 -2.96
C GLY A 95 -0.12 -7.62 -3.96
N SER A 96 -0.46 -7.84 -5.24
CA SER A 96 0.53 -8.03 -6.30
C SER A 96 1.42 -6.80 -6.52
N MET A 97 0.86 -5.59 -6.50
CA MET A 97 1.64 -4.36 -6.64
C MET A 97 2.62 -4.14 -5.48
N ILE A 98 2.19 -4.37 -4.25
CA ILE A 98 3.06 -4.23 -3.07
C ILE A 98 4.17 -5.29 -3.11
N SER A 99 3.84 -6.54 -3.45
CA SER A 99 4.81 -7.63 -3.52
C SER A 99 5.85 -7.41 -4.63
N GLY A 100 5.45 -6.83 -5.77
CA GLY A 100 6.37 -6.48 -6.86
C GLY A 100 7.19 -5.21 -6.61
N ALA A 101 6.87 -4.44 -5.57
CA ALA A 101 7.56 -3.20 -5.22
C ALA A 101 8.55 -3.34 -4.05
N ALA A 102 8.51 -4.47 -3.33
CA ALA A 102 9.39 -4.84 -2.22
C ALA A 102 10.70 -5.48 -2.73
#